data_AF-A0A7C1I6M8-F1
#
_entry.id   AF-A0A7C1I6M8-F1
#
_cell.length_a   1.000
_cell.length_b   1.000
_cell.length_c   1.000
_cell.angle_alpha   90.00
_cell.angle_beta   90.00
_cell.angle_gamma   90.00
#
_symmetry.space_group_name_H-M   'P 1'
#
loop_
_entity.id
_entity.type
_entity.pdbx_description
1 polymer ?
#
loop_
_entity_poly.entity_id
_entity_poly.type
_entity_poly.pdbx_seq_one_letter_code
_entity_poly.pdbx_strand_id
1 'polypeptide(L)'
;MKKIMAIAIAYLLVLGGLGAAAVTVEQGARYGSPSGAAAPRTAAVSFPPVTSALDEDGYLRLDCQGADYLLNPGKPLLPRVVQSFELPFGVRN
;
A
#
# COMPACT_ATOMS: atom_id res chain seq x y z
N MET A 1 31.14 -42.13 31.11
CA MET A 1 30.07 -42.37 30.10
C MET A 1 28.88 -41.41 30.23
N LYS A 2 28.34 -41.14 31.44
CA LYS A 2 27.18 -40.24 31.63
C LYS A 2 27.42 -38.77 31.20
N LYS A 3 28.64 -38.25 31.39
CA LYS A 3 29.01 -36.86 31.04
C LYS A 3 29.10 -36.64 29.52
N ILE A 4 29.55 -37.65 28.77
CA ILE A 4 29.69 -37.59 27.30
C ILE A 4 28.30 -37.62 26.65
N MET A 5 27.37 -38.42 27.18
CA MET A 5 25.97 -38.43 26.76
C MET A 5 25.30 -37.05 26.96
N ALA A 6 25.54 -36.39 28.09
CA ALA A 6 25.00 -35.06 28.34
C ALA A 6 25.54 -34.01 27.36
N ILE A 7 26.83 -34.06 27.02
CA ILE A 7 27.46 -33.15 26.06
C ILE A 7 26.90 -33.37 24.64
N ALA A 8 26.69 -34.63 24.24
CA ALA A 8 26.11 -34.96 22.94
C ALA A 8 24.68 -34.43 22.80
N ILE A 9 23.86 -34.57 23.86
CA ILE A 9 22.48 -34.05 23.87
C ILE A 9 22.46 -32.52 23.80
N ALA A 10 23.34 -31.84 24.54
CA ALA A 10 23.46 -30.38 24.49
C ALA A 10 23.82 -29.90 23.08
N TYR A 11 24.74 -30.58 22.40
CA TYR A 11 25.14 -30.25 21.02
C TYR A 11 23.98 -30.43 20.02
N LEU A 12 23.23 -31.53 20.15
CA LEU A 12 22.05 -31.79 19.33
C LEU A 12 20.97 -30.72 19.54
N LEU A 13 20.79 -30.27 20.78
CA LEU A 13 19.77 -29.28 21.13
C LEU A 13 20.15 -27.87 20.62
N VAL A 14 21.42 -27.49 20.70
CA VAL A 14 21.92 -26.21 20.18
C VAL A 14 21.87 -26.19 18.65
N LEU A 15 22.36 -27.24 17.99
CA LEU A 15 22.34 -27.33 16.52
C LEU A 15 20.91 -27.44 15.98
N GLY A 16 20.03 -28.20 16.65
CA GLY A 16 18.62 -28.30 16.29
C GLY A 16 17.85 -26.99 16.50
N GLY A 17 18.13 -26.27 17.59
CA GLY A 17 17.52 -24.97 17.88
C GLY A 17 17.93 -23.88 16.89
N LEU A 18 19.21 -23.82 16.53
CA LEU A 18 19.73 -22.90 15.51
C LEU A 18 19.18 -23.23 14.12
N GLY A 19 19.10 -24.51 13.78
CA GLY A 19 18.48 -24.98 12.54
C GLY A 19 17.02 -24.54 12.44
N ALA A 20 16.22 -24.82 13.47
CA ALA A 20 14.81 -24.40 13.54
C ALA A 20 14.66 -22.88 13.38
N ALA A 21 15.46 -22.09 14.09
CA ALA A 21 15.42 -20.62 14.00
C ALA A 21 15.73 -20.10 12.59
N ALA A 22 16.65 -20.73 11.85
CA ALA A 22 16.96 -20.35 10.48
C ALA A 22 15.80 -20.67 9.51
N VAL A 23 15.14 -21.83 9.66
CA VAL A 23 14.02 -22.19 8.78
C VAL A 23 12.81 -21.30 9.02
N THR A 24 12.53 -20.88 10.27
CA THR A 24 11.41 -19.97 10.56
C THR A 24 11.59 -18.61 9.90
N VAL A 25 12.83 -18.14 9.75
CA VAL A 25 13.14 -16.87 9.05
C VAL A 25 12.88 -17.00 7.55
N GLU A 26 13.30 -18.10 6.92
CA GLU A 26 13.03 -18.33 5.49
C GLU A 26 11.55 -18.61 5.20
N GLN A 27 10.84 -19.27 6.12
CA GLN A 27 9.42 -19.56 5.99
C GLN A 27 8.56 -18.30 6.23
N GLY A 28 8.97 -17.40 7.12
CA GLY A 28 8.39 -16.05 7.27
C GLY A 28 8.74 -15.08 6.14
N ALA A 29 9.80 -15.35 5.38
CA ALA A 29 10.14 -14.63 4.15
C ALA A 29 9.43 -15.19 2.90
N ARG A 30 9.16 -16.50 2.85
CA ARG A 30 8.40 -17.16 1.75
C ARG A 30 6.89 -17.09 1.92
N TYR A 31 6.40 -17.13 3.16
CA TYR A 31 5.00 -16.93 3.53
C TYR A 31 5.01 -15.72 4.45
N GLY A 32 4.76 -14.54 3.87
CA GLY A 32 4.89 -13.25 4.54
C GLY A 32 4.49 -13.30 6.01
N SER A 33 5.46 -13.01 6.87
CA SER A 33 5.26 -12.86 8.31
C SER A 33 4.00 -12.03 8.57
N PRO A 34 3.08 -12.43 9.48
CA PRO A 34 1.94 -11.60 9.85
C PRO A 34 2.36 -10.31 10.59
N SER A 35 3.65 -10.16 10.88
CA SER A 35 4.28 -8.96 11.45
C SER A 35 5.10 -8.15 10.45
N GLY A 36 5.10 -8.50 9.17
CA GLY A 36 5.66 -7.67 8.11
C GLY A 36 4.72 -6.53 7.79
N ALA A 37 4.69 -5.49 8.63
CA ALA A 37 4.05 -4.23 8.29
C ALA A 37 4.67 -3.73 6.97
N ALA A 38 3.99 -4.02 5.86
CA ALA A 38 4.36 -3.51 4.56
C ALA A 38 4.45 -1.99 4.71
N ALA A 39 5.62 -1.43 4.37
CA ALA A 39 5.84 0.01 4.45
C ALA A 39 4.65 0.73 3.77
N PRO A 40 4.04 1.72 4.43
CA PRO A 40 2.86 2.40 3.89
C PRO A 40 3.20 2.92 2.49
N ARG A 41 2.45 2.47 1.49
CA ARG A 41 2.59 2.97 0.13
C ARG A 41 1.86 4.29 0.04
N THR A 42 2.62 5.39 0.02
CA THR A 42 2.07 6.72 -0.20
C THR A 42 1.81 6.90 -1.68
N ALA A 43 0.54 7.06 -2.06
CA ALA A 43 0.16 7.52 -3.39
C ALA A 43 0.03 9.05 -3.35
N ALA A 44 0.71 9.75 -4.25
CA ALA A 44 0.53 11.19 -4.44
C ALA A 44 -0.39 11.41 -5.65
N VAL A 45 -1.45 12.19 -5.45
CA VAL A 45 -2.34 12.64 -6.52
C VAL A 45 -1.92 14.05 -6.91
N SER A 46 -1.55 14.24 -8.17
CA SER A 46 -1.29 15.57 -8.74
C SER A 46 -2.45 15.93 -9.65
N PHE A 47 -3.07 17.09 -9.38
CA PHE A 47 -4.12 17.63 -10.22
C PHE A 47 -3.52 18.64 -11.21
N PRO A 48 -3.97 18.66 -12.47
CA PRO A 48 -3.62 19.72 -13.41
C PRO A 48 -4.04 21.10 -12.87
N PRO A 49 -3.34 22.17 -13.26
CA PRO A 49 -3.72 23.53 -12.87
C PRO A 49 -5.12 23.87 -13.41
N VAL A 50 -5.94 24.49 -12.56
CA VAL A 50 -7.26 24.98 -12.96
C VAL A 50 -7.11 26.35 -13.59
N THR A 51 -7.63 26.51 -14.80
CA THR A 51 -7.75 27.80 -15.47
C THR A 51 -9.17 28.33 -15.32
N SER A 52 -9.33 29.65 -15.30
CA SER A 52 -10.64 30.29 -15.28
C SER A 52 -10.79 31.27 -16.43
N ALA A 53 -11.98 31.33 -17.00
CA ALA A 53 -12.37 32.28 -18.03
C ALA A 53 -13.74 32.86 -17.69
N LEU A 54 -14.00 34.11 -18.08
CA LEU A 54 -15.36 34.61 -18.09
C LEU A 54 -16.05 34.08 -19.34
N ASP A 55 -17.26 33.57 -19.16
CA ASP A 55 -18.16 33.22 -20.24
C ASP A 55 -18.91 34.46 -20.75
N GLU A 56 -19.52 34.37 -21.93
CA GLU A 56 -20.23 35.48 -22.58
C GLU A 56 -21.40 36.01 -21.73
N ASP A 57 -22.01 35.13 -20.94
CA ASP A 57 -23.11 35.41 -20.02
C ASP A 57 -22.63 35.99 -18.66
N GLY A 58 -21.33 36.28 -18.51
CA GLY A 58 -20.75 36.85 -17.29
C GLY A 58 -20.49 35.83 -16.17
N TYR A 59 -20.68 34.54 -16.43
CA TYR A 59 -20.36 33.46 -15.50
C TYR A 59 -18.88 33.11 -15.52
N LEU A 60 -18.34 32.72 -14.36
CA LEU A 60 -16.97 32.21 -14.26
C LEU A 60 -16.95 30.73 -14.66
N ARG A 61 -16.29 30.42 -15.76
CA ARG A 61 -16.05 29.05 -16.22
C ARG A 61 -14.69 28.57 -15.72
N LEU A 62 -14.69 27.43 -15.05
CA LEU A 62 -13.48 26.74 -14.63
C LEU A 62 -13.16 25.64 -15.63
N ASP A 63 -11.93 25.60 -16.13
CA ASP A 63 -11.43 24.54 -17.00
C ASP A 63 -10.25 23.81 -16.35
N CYS A 64 -10.28 22.48 -16.44
CA CYS A 64 -9.28 21.60 -15.88
C CYS A 64 -9.05 20.44 -16.84
N GLN A 65 -7.80 20.26 -17.26
CA GLN A 65 -7.43 19.29 -18.29
C GLN A 65 -7.79 17.86 -17.84
N GLY A 66 -8.60 17.16 -18.64
CA GLY A 66 -9.01 15.77 -18.35
C GLY A 66 -10.03 15.63 -17.22
N ALA A 67 -10.68 16.73 -16.81
CA ALA A 67 -11.80 16.68 -15.89
C ALA A 67 -13.12 16.42 -16.61
N ASP A 68 -13.96 15.58 -16.01
CA ASP A 68 -15.37 15.47 -16.36
C ASP A 68 -16.18 16.54 -15.61
N TYR A 69 -17.28 17.01 -16.18
CA TYR A 69 -18.09 18.06 -15.56
C TYR A 69 -19.35 17.47 -14.91
N LEU A 70 -19.57 17.82 -13.64
CA LEU A 70 -20.73 17.38 -12.89
C LEU A 70 -21.96 18.22 -13.26
N LEU A 71 -22.70 17.74 -14.26
CA LEU A 71 -23.91 18.37 -14.79
C LEU A 71 -25.11 18.03 -13.90
N ASN A 72 -25.41 18.92 -12.95
CA ASN A 72 -26.64 18.90 -12.18
C ASN A 72 -27.47 20.15 -12.52
N PRO A 73 -28.70 19.99 -13.04
CA PRO A 73 -29.57 21.13 -13.36
C PRO A 73 -29.72 22.07 -12.17
N GLY A 74 -29.55 23.38 -12.41
CA GLY A 74 -29.65 24.41 -11.38
C GLY A 74 -28.47 24.49 -10.39
N LYS A 75 -27.41 23.70 -10.58
CA LYS A 75 -26.17 23.77 -9.78
C LYS A 75 -25.00 24.27 -10.62
N PRO A 76 -23.99 24.89 -10.00
CA PRO A 76 -22.76 25.27 -10.69
C PRO A 76 -22.06 24.07 -11.31
N LEU A 77 -21.50 24.27 -12.50
CA LEU A 77 -20.72 23.27 -13.20
C LEU A 77 -19.33 23.17 -12.55
N LEU A 78 -19.03 22.02 -11.95
CA LEU A 78 -17.75 21.78 -11.28
C LEU A 78 -16.95 20.70 -12.01
N PRO A 79 -15.64 20.92 -12.27
CA PRO A 79 -14.76 19.91 -12.82
C PRO A 79 -14.48 18.81 -11.79
N ARG A 80 -14.47 17.56 -12.24
CA ARG A 80 -14.21 16.35 -11.47
C ARG A 80 -13.13 15.52 -12.16
N VAL A 81 -12.05 15.24 -11.44
CA VAL A 81 -11.01 14.30 -11.86
C VAL A 81 -11.16 13.01 -11.06
N VAL A 82 -11.20 11.86 -11.74
CA VAL A 82 -11.32 10.54 -11.10
C VAL A 82 -10.05 9.75 -11.36
N GLN A 83 -9.38 9.33 -10.30
CA GLN A 83 -8.22 8.44 -10.36
C GLN A 83 -8.54 7.12 -9.68
N SER A 84 -8.40 6.02 -10.40
CA SER A 84 -8.61 4.67 -9.89
C SER A 84 -7.28 4.06 -9.49
N PHE A 85 -7.23 3.45 -8.30
CA PHE A 85 -6.07 2.74 -7.80
C PHE A 85 -6.42 1.26 -7.64
N GLU A 86 -5.60 0.39 -8.21
CA GLU A 86 -5.72 -1.04 -8.00
C GLU A 86 -4.97 -1.45 -6.73
N LEU A 87 -5.73 -1.94 -5.77
CA LEU A 87 -5.21 -2.48 -4.52
C LEU A 87 -4.96 -3.98 -4.71
N PRO A 88 -3.75 -4.50 -4.38
CA PRO A 88 -3.48 -5.92 -4.49
C PRO A 88 -4.36 -6.72 -3.50
N PHE A 89 -4.69 -7.96 -3.87
CA PHE A 89 -5.56 -8.81 -3.07
C PHE A 89 -4.96 -9.04 -1.66
N GLY A 90 -5.78 -8.87 -0.61
CA GLY A 90 -5.37 -9.10 0.78
C GLY A 90 -4.90 -7.88 1.57
N VAL A 91 -4.89 -6.68 0.97
CA VAL A 91 -4.66 -5.44 1.72
C VAL A 91 -5.91 -5.00 2.51
N ARG A 92 -5.72 -4.43 3.70
CA ARG A 92 -6.79 -3.79 4.50
C ARG A 92 -6.57 -2.28 4.46
N ASN A 93 -7.68 -1.54 4.36
CA ASN A 93 -7.73 -0.08 4.48
C ASN A 93 -7.57 0.34 5.95
#